data_AF-A0A7L4NXH3-F1
#
_entry.id   AF-A0A7L4NXH3-F1
#
_cell.length_a   1.000
_cell.length_b   1.000
_cell.length_c   1.000
_cell.angle_alpha   90.00
_cell.angle_beta   90.00
_cell.angle_gamma   90.00
#
_symmetry.space_group_name_H-M   'P 1'
#
loop_
_entity.id
_entity.type
_entity.pdbx_description
1 polymer ?
#
loop_
_entity_poly.entity_id
_entity_poly.type
_entity_poly.pdbx_seq_one_letter_code
_entity_poly.pdbx_strand_id
1 'polypeptide(L)'
;QVLVVGCGNSELSEQMYDMGMCEDIVNIDISDAVIHQMQEQSRNKRPKMSYILMDVLQMDFPDSHFHVVLDKGTLDAVLTDEEEATLAKVDKMFAEISRVLQVGGRYLCVSLAQAHVLKKAVEYFSQEGWIVRVHQVASSRDKQQFVLPVFVYVMTKFRKIPGSAPQILEICQEEQDKPMRVQSVEQLVAAVKNRQHYALLCSQLSKSPCREQVSLDLCDKESGRPRYTLHVVDSPSVKPSRDNRFAIFIIPQGRETEWLFGTEEGRKQLAASAGFGRLVTVALHREQHYEGMASIQAELSGKVMELAPPSLPAWQQVPFLSVGGDIGVRTVQHRDTSPLSGEYVVEDVKGDGTCYFRRLIFLHNRNVVQSEARLLAPTPLPGQKKRRKDKKKLSTAEPPAAIDKSYLCCEHHKAMVAGLCLLGGPNPLPGTPLAVLVVGLGGGSLPLFIHDYFSQAHVAVVEIDPSMLEVATCWFGFSQGDRMQVHVSDGLDYMAKLAAEAPAQYDAIMFDVDSKDLMVGMSCPPPAFVEKPFLQKVKTILKPEG
;
A
#
# COMPACT_ATOMS: atom_id res chain seq x y z
N GLN A 1 12.59 -30.38 -32.72
CA GLN A 1 11.19 -30.54 -33.13
C GLN A 1 10.24 -29.90 -32.11
N VAL A 2 9.20 -29.23 -32.60
CA VAL A 2 8.14 -28.58 -31.82
C VAL A 2 6.82 -29.32 -32.03
N LEU A 3 6.08 -29.59 -30.97
CA LEU A 3 4.70 -30.08 -31.02
C LEU A 3 3.75 -28.93 -30.69
N VAL A 4 2.72 -28.71 -31.50
CA VAL A 4 1.62 -27.77 -31.23
C VAL A 4 0.38 -28.60 -30.94
N VAL A 5 -0.13 -28.51 -29.71
CA VAL A 5 -1.34 -29.22 -29.27
C VAL A 5 -2.57 -28.35 -29.47
N GLY A 6 -3.69 -28.97 -29.87
CA GLY A 6 -4.95 -28.28 -30.17
C GLY A 6 -4.76 -27.10 -31.12
N CYS A 7 -4.14 -27.35 -32.28
CA CYS A 7 -3.69 -26.29 -33.18
C CYS A 7 -4.84 -25.42 -33.69
N GLY A 8 -6.07 -25.94 -33.74
CA GLY A 8 -7.22 -25.25 -34.32
C GLY A 8 -6.92 -24.75 -35.73
N ASN A 9 -7.61 -23.68 -36.11
CA ASN A 9 -7.34 -22.93 -37.34
C ASN A 9 -6.38 -21.74 -37.10
N SER A 10 -5.54 -21.82 -36.07
CA SER A 10 -4.63 -20.73 -35.68
C SER A 10 -3.43 -20.65 -36.63
N GLU A 11 -3.14 -19.43 -37.11
CA GLU A 11 -1.94 -19.17 -37.93
C GLU A 11 -0.63 -19.16 -37.13
N LEU A 12 -0.66 -19.37 -35.81
CA LEU A 12 0.53 -19.25 -34.95
C LEU A 12 1.70 -20.13 -35.42
N SER A 13 1.45 -21.42 -35.66
CA SER A 13 2.50 -22.36 -36.09
C SER A 13 2.99 -22.06 -37.51
N GLU A 14 2.09 -21.64 -38.39
CA GLU A 14 2.40 -21.17 -39.74
C GLU A 14 3.34 -19.96 -39.74
N GLN A 15 3.02 -18.94 -38.93
CA GLN A 15 3.84 -17.73 -38.82
C GLN A 15 5.20 -18.02 -38.19
N MET A 16 5.28 -18.92 -37.19
CA MET A 16 6.55 -19.36 -36.62
C MET A 16 7.45 -20.03 -37.66
N TYR A 17 6.87 -20.83 -38.57
CA TYR A 17 7.58 -21.44 -39.68
C TYR A 17 8.05 -20.41 -40.70
N ASP A 18 7.15 -19.53 -41.14
CA ASP A 18 7.41 -18.54 -42.18
C ASP A 18 8.45 -17.49 -41.73
N MET A 19 8.53 -17.21 -40.42
CA MET A 19 9.56 -16.35 -39.81
C MET A 19 10.91 -17.06 -39.60
N GLY A 20 11.01 -18.35 -39.92
CA GLY A 20 12.23 -19.15 -39.76
C GLY A 20 12.58 -19.46 -38.30
N MET A 21 11.62 -19.36 -37.36
CA MET A 21 11.87 -19.65 -35.94
C MET A 21 12.05 -21.15 -35.70
N CYS A 22 11.26 -21.98 -36.38
CA CYS A 22 11.37 -23.43 -36.37
C CYS A 22 10.79 -24.01 -37.65
N GLU A 23 11.54 -24.88 -38.31
CA GLU A 23 11.08 -25.55 -39.53
C GLU A 23 10.47 -26.93 -39.28
N ASP A 24 10.69 -27.55 -38.11
CA ASP A 24 10.22 -28.91 -37.81
C ASP A 24 9.12 -28.86 -36.74
N ILE A 25 7.88 -28.73 -37.23
CA ILE A 25 6.67 -28.48 -36.44
C ILE A 25 5.62 -29.55 -36.73
N VAL A 26 5.19 -30.24 -35.68
CA VAL A 26 4.07 -31.18 -35.70
C VAL A 26 2.87 -30.54 -35.04
N ASN A 27 1.73 -30.49 -35.71
CA ASN A 27 0.49 -29.95 -35.17
C ASN A 27 -0.52 -31.08 -34.94
N ILE A 28 -1.20 -31.09 -33.80
CA ILE A 28 -2.28 -32.04 -33.51
C ILE A 28 -3.57 -31.33 -33.14
N ASP A 29 -4.70 -31.94 -33.51
CA ASP A 29 -6.05 -31.51 -33.11
C ASP A 29 -7.01 -32.71 -33.13
N ILE A 30 -8.12 -32.61 -32.40
CA ILE A 30 -9.19 -33.63 -32.39
C ILE A 30 -10.19 -33.43 -33.53
N SER A 31 -10.19 -32.27 -34.20
CA SER A 31 -11.11 -31.95 -35.28
C SER A 31 -10.55 -32.33 -36.65
N ASP A 32 -11.17 -33.33 -37.27
CA ASP A 32 -10.84 -33.80 -38.62
C ASP A 32 -10.94 -32.68 -39.68
N ALA A 33 -12.00 -31.86 -39.57
CA ALA A 33 -12.21 -30.73 -40.48
C ALA A 33 -11.10 -29.68 -40.40
N VAL A 34 -10.63 -29.37 -39.19
CA VAL A 34 -9.51 -28.44 -38.97
C VAL A 34 -8.22 -29.00 -39.55
N ILE A 35 -7.91 -30.27 -39.28
CA ILE A 35 -6.69 -30.92 -39.80
C ILE A 35 -6.68 -30.91 -41.32
N HIS A 36 -7.79 -31.28 -41.97
CA HIS A 36 -7.88 -31.24 -43.43
C HIS A 36 -7.68 -29.83 -43.99
N GLN A 37 -8.33 -28.82 -43.40
CA GLN A 37 -8.17 -27.43 -43.81
C GLN A 37 -6.71 -26.97 -43.71
N MET A 38 -6.07 -27.22 -42.56
CA MET A 38 -4.71 -26.74 -42.31
C MET A 38 -3.67 -27.49 -43.18
N GLN A 39 -3.88 -28.78 -43.44
CA GLN A 39 -3.06 -29.55 -44.39
C GLN A 39 -3.11 -28.94 -45.79
N GLU A 40 -4.30 -28.59 -46.29
CA GLU A 40 -4.46 -27.99 -47.61
C GLU A 40 -3.77 -26.62 -47.71
N GLN A 41 -3.92 -25.79 -46.67
CA GLN A 41 -3.30 -24.47 -46.58
C GLN A 41 -1.76 -24.53 -46.58
N SER A 42 -1.17 -25.53 -45.91
CA SER A 42 0.28 -25.65 -45.72
C SER A 42 0.99 -26.55 -46.76
N ARG A 43 0.24 -27.38 -47.51
CA ARG A 43 0.76 -28.47 -48.37
C ARG A 43 1.98 -28.12 -49.24
N ASN A 44 1.95 -26.95 -49.88
CA ASN A 44 2.99 -26.53 -50.83
C ASN A 44 3.96 -25.50 -50.25
N LYS A 45 3.58 -24.83 -49.16
CA LYS A 45 4.34 -23.70 -48.60
C LYS A 45 5.26 -24.13 -47.46
N ARG A 46 4.89 -25.18 -46.71
CA ARG A 46 5.53 -25.55 -45.44
C ARG A 46 5.79 -27.06 -45.37
N PRO A 47 6.69 -27.59 -46.21
CA PRO A 47 6.86 -29.03 -46.42
C PRO A 47 7.35 -29.81 -45.19
N LYS A 48 7.95 -29.14 -44.20
CA LYS A 48 8.41 -29.74 -42.95
C LYS A 48 7.40 -29.59 -41.79
N MET A 49 6.19 -29.10 -42.09
CA MET A 49 5.11 -29.00 -41.14
C MET A 49 4.11 -30.14 -41.35
N SER A 50 3.73 -30.81 -40.28
CA SER A 50 2.71 -31.87 -40.31
C SER A 50 1.49 -31.50 -39.46
N TYR A 51 0.34 -32.04 -39.84
CA TYR A 51 -0.93 -31.90 -39.14
C TYR A 51 -1.54 -33.29 -39.01
N ILE A 52 -1.81 -33.72 -37.77
CA ILE A 52 -2.23 -35.08 -37.45
C ILE A 52 -3.50 -35.02 -36.59
N LEU A 53 -4.53 -35.77 -36.98
CA LEU A 53 -5.72 -35.98 -36.15
C LEU A 53 -5.32 -36.82 -34.93
N MET A 54 -5.29 -36.22 -33.75
CA MET A 54 -4.83 -36.87 -32.52
C MET A 54 -5.36 -36.16 -31.27
N ASP A 55 -5.71 -36.95 -30.25
CA ASP A 55 -6.13 -36.44 -28.94
C ASP A 55 -4.91 -36.18 -28.05
N VAL A 56 -4.81 -34.96 -27.51
CA VAL A 56 -3.73 -34.58 -26.58
C VAL A 56 -3.78 -35.38 -25.27
N LEU A 57 -4.93 -35.96 -24.91
CA LEU A 57 -5.09 -36.80 -23.73
C LEU A 57 -4.46 -38.19 -23.89
N GLN A 58 -4.12 -38.59 -25.13
CA GLN A 58 -3.47 -39.86 -25.46
C GLN A 58 -2.75 -39.74 -26.81
N MET A 59 -1.46 -39.44 -26.77
CA MET A 59 -0.63 -39.23 -27.97
C MET A 59 0.15 -40.48 -28.36
N ASP A 60 0.19 -40.79 -29.65
CA ASP A 60 0.94 -41.97 -30.17
C ASP A 60 2.43 -41.69 -30.41
N PHE A 61 2.96 -40.57 -29.88
CA PHE A 61 4.37 -40.23 -30.00
C PHE A 61 5.24 -41.00 -28.99
N PRO A 62 6.53 -41.24 -29.31
CA PRO A 62 7.48 -41.79 -28.35
C PRO A 62 7.72 -40.87 -27.15
N ASP A 63 8.14 -41.47 -26.04
CA ASP A 63 8.59 -40.73 -24.87
C ASP A 63 9.80 -39.82 -25.20
N SER A 64 9.83 -38.63 -24.61
CA SER A 64 10.94 -37.67 -24.74
C SER A 64 11.33 -37.32 -26.19
N HIS A 65 10.35 -37.22 -27.08
CA HIS A 65 10.56 -36.92 -28.51
C HIS A 65 10.71 -35.41 -28.79
N PHE A 66 9.92 -34.57 -28.13
CA PHE A 66 9.82 -33.15 -28.45
C PHE A 66 10.68 -32.28 -27.55
N HIS A 67 11.20 -31.19 -28.12
CA HIS A 67 11.98 -30.17 -27.39
C HIS A 67 11.06 -29.12 -26.77
N VAL A 68 9.97 -28.81 -27.48
CA VAL A 68 8.98 -27.82 -27.08
C VAL A 68 7.59 -28.39 -27.37
N VAL A 69 6.70 -28.25 -26.41
CA VAL A 69 5.25 -28.41 -26.61
C VAL A 69 4.64 -27.02 -26.49
N LEU A 70 3.85 -26.61 -27.48
CA LEU A 70 3.17 -25.32 -27.55
C LEU A 70 1.67 -25.57 -27.46
N ASP A 71 1.04 -24.92 -26.48
CA ASP A 71 -0.40 -24.88 -26.29
C ASP A 71 -0.85 -23.42 -26.41
N LYS A 72 -1.83 -23.17 -27.27
CA LYS A 72 -2.47 -21.86 -27.41
C LYS A 72 -3.97 -21.99 -27.13
N GLY A 73 -4.35 -21.93 -25.86
CA GLY A 73 -5.74 -21.97 -25.40
C GLY A 73 -6.38 -23.37 -25.38
N THR A 74 -5.64 -24.43 -25.68
CA THR A 74 -6.10 -25.82 -25.55
C THR A 74 -6.33 -26.17 -24.08
N LEU A 75 -5.42 -25.80 -23.18
CA LEU A 75 -5.63 -25.97 -21.75
C LEU A 75 -6.90 -25.24 -21.27
N ASP A 76 -7.10 -23.99 -21.70
CA ASP A 76 -8.32 -23.22 -21.35
C ASP A 76 -9.59 -23.89 -21.90
N ALA A 77 -9.52 -24.52 -23.08
CA ALA A 77 -10.64 -25.24 -23.70
C ALA A 77 -10.94 -26.59 -23.02
N VAL A 78 -9.93 -27.25 -22.45
CA VAL A 78 -10.10 -28.51 -21.70
C VAL A 78 -10.54 -28.23 -20.26
N LEU A 79 -10.07 -27.15 -19.64
CA LEU A 79 -10.33 -26.79 -18.25
C LEU A 79 -11.47 -25.75 -18.12
N THR A 80 -12.67 -26.16 -18.52
CA THR A 80 -13.86 -25.29 -18.55
C THR A 80 -14.45 -24.99 -17.17
N ASP A 81 -14.23 -25.86 -16.20
CA ASP A 81 -14.79 -25.84 -14.85
C ASP A 81 -13.85 -26.55 -13.85
N GLU A 82 -14.22 -26.55 -12.57
CA GLU A 82 -13.47 -27.19 -11.49
C GLU A 82 -14.04 -28.58 -11.12
N GLU A 83 -14.82 -29.21 -12.02
CA GLU A 83 -15.36 -30.54 -11.75
C GLU A 83 -14.28 -31.63 -11.81
N GLU A 84 -14.43 -32.68 -11.00
CA GLU A 84 -13.44 -33.76 -10.88
C GLU A 84 -13.15 -34.45 -12.22
N ALA A 85 -14.17 -34.63 -13.07
CA ALA A 85 -14.01 -35.22 -14.40
C ALA A 85 -13.15 -34.34 -15.33
N THR A 86 -13.30 -33.03 -15.27
CA THR A 86 -12.54 -32.05 -16.04
C THR A 86 -11.09 -32.00 -15.55
N LEU A 87 -10.89 -31.95 -14.23
CA LEU A 87 -9.57 -31.98 -13.62
C LEU A 87 -8.79 -33.27 -13.97
N ALA A 88 -9.47 -34.42 -13.99
CA ALA A 88 -8.87 -35.69 -14.38
C ALA A 88 -8.45 -35.72 -15.87
N LYS A 89 -9.19 -35.05 -16.77
CA LYS A 89 -8.76 -34.88 -18.17
C LYS A 89 -7.51 -34.02 -18.27
N VAL A 90 -7.46 -32.91 -17.54
CA VAL A 90 -6.27 -32.04 -17.50
C VAL A 90 -5.05 -32.78 -16.94
N ASP A 91 -5.22 -33.62 -15.92
CA ASP A 91 -4.12 -34.45 -15.41
C ASP A 91 -3.59 -35.45 -16.46
N LYS A 92 -4.47 -36.02 -17.30
CA LYS A 92 -4.07 -36.85 -18.44
C LYS A 92 -3.33 -36.05 -19.50
N MET A 93 -3.84 -34.87 -19.86
CA MET A 93 -3.18 -33.94 -20.79
C MET A 93 -1.76 -33.62 -20.31
N PHE A 94 -1.60 -33.23 -19.03
CA PHE A 94 -0.31 -32.89 -18.47
C PHE A 94 0.63 -34.09 -18.36
N ALA A 95 0.11 -35.29 -18.08
CA ALA A 95 0.90 -36.52 -18.08
C ALA A 95 1.45 -36.83 -19.48
N GLU A 96 0.62 -36.71 -20.52
CA GLU A 96 1.03 -36.94 -21.90
C GLU A 96 2.03 -35.89 -22.40
N ILE A 97 1.80 -34.61 -22.12
CA ILE A 97 2.77 -33.53 -22.38
C ILE A 97 4.09 -33.82 -21.67
N SER A 98 4.02 -34.23 -20.40
CA SER A 98 5.21 -34.60 -19.62
C SER A 98 5.92 -35.80 -20.24
N ARG A 99 5.22 -36.79 -20.75
CA ARG A 99 5.80 -38.01 -21.34
C ARG A 99 6.55 -37.71 -22.64
N VAL A 100 5.94 -36.98 -23.56
CA VAL A 100 6.52 -36.71 -24.90
C VAL A 100 7.61 -35.63 -24.87
N LEU A 101 7.65 -34.79 -23.83
CA LEU A 101 8.66 -33.73 -23.69
C LEU A 101 9.97 -34.28 -23.13
N GLN A 102 11.10 -33.94 -23.76
CA GLN A 102 12.42 -34.33 -23.26
C GLN A 102 12.82 -33.57 -21.98
N VAL A 103 13.77 -34.11 -21.21
CA VAL A 103 14.41 -33.37 -20.10
C VAL A 103 15.14 -32.14 -20.64
N GLY A 104 14.93 -30.99 -20.01
CA GLY A 104 15.37 -29.68 -20.49
C GLY A 104 14.46 -29.06 -21.55
N GLY A 105 13.48 -29.80 -22.04
CA GLY A 105 12.42 -29.29 -22.91
C GLY A 105 11.47 -28.36 -22.18
N ARG A 106 10.67 -27.61 -22.95
CA ARG A 106 9.72 -26.62 -22.42
C ARG A 106 8.30 -26.87 -22.89
N TYR A 107 7.37 -26.77 -21.97
CA TYR A 107 5.97 -26.59 -22.27
C TYR A 107 5.65 -25.10 -22.23
N LEU A 108 5.13 -24.56 -23.33
CA LEU A 108 4.75 -23.17 -23.51
C LEU A 108 3.23 -23.10 -23.64
N CYS A 109 2.55 -22.61 -22.60
CA CYS A 109 1.09 -22.50 -22.59
C CYS A 109 0.68 -21.03 -22.65
N VAL A 110 0.02 -20.63 -23.75
CA VAL A 110 -0.55 -19.29 -23.93
C VAL A 110 -2.00 -19.32 -23.46
N SER A 111 -2.30 -18.55 -22.43
CA SER A 111 -3.60 -18.55 -21.76
C SER A 111 -4.01 -17.13 -21.34
N LEU A 112 -5.31 -16.92 -21.17
CA LEU A 112 -5.85 -15.72 -20.51
C LEU A 112 -5.65 -15.73 -18.99
N ALA A 113 -5.12 -16.83 -18.46
CA ALA A 113 -4.78 -17.04 -17.07
C ALA A 113 -5.94 -16.86 -16.11
N GLN A 114 -7.07 -17.49 -16.40
CA GLN A 114 -8.11 -17.64 -15.39
C GLN A 114 -7.52 -18.30 -14.13
N ALA A 115 -8.01 -17.88 -12.95
CA ALA A 115 -7.37 -18.22 -11.69
C ALA A 115 -7.24 -19.74 -11.47
N HIS A 116 -8.27 -20.51 -11.84
CA HIS A 116 -8.27 -21.97 -11.71
C HIS A 116 -7.32 -22.64 -12.71
N VAL A 117 -7.23 -22.14 -13.94
CA VAL A 117 -6.29 -22.62 -14.97
C VAL A 117 -4.85 -22.42 -14.54
N LEU A 118 -4.51 -21.20 -14.11
CA LEU A 118 -3.17 -20.88 -13.63
C LEU A 118 -2.80 -21.75 -12.43
N LYS A 119 -3.70 -21.84 -11.43
CA LYS A 119 -3.47 -22.63 -10.22
C LYS A 119 -3.21 -24.10 -10.55
N LYS A 120 -4.09 -24.74 -11.33
CA LYS A 120 -3.95 -26.16 -11.71
C LYS A 120 -2.64 -26.45 -12.43
N ALA A 121 -2.26 -25.60 -13.40
CA ALA A 121 -1.01 -25.77 -14.13
C ALA A 121 0.22 -25.59 -13.23
N VAL A 122 0.27 -24.50 -12.45
CA VAL A 122 1.41 -24.21 -11.58
C VAL A 122 1.58 -25.30 -10.51
N GLU A 123 0.49 -25.73 -9.86
CA GLU A 123 0.53 -26.78 -8.83
C GLU A 123 1.07 -28.08 -9.39
N TYR A 124 0.53 -28.55 -10.51
CA TYR A 124 0.94 -29.82 -11.13
C TYR A 124 2.43 -29.82 -11.47
N PHE A 125 2.89 -28.83 -12.25
CA PHE A 125 4.27 -28.82 -12.73
C PHE A 125 5.28 -28.50 -11.61
N SER A 126 4.89 -27.71 -10.61
CA SER A 126 5.71 -27.48 -9.42
C SER A 126 5.89 -28.76 -8.60
N GLN A 127 4.85 -29.58 -8.43
CA GLN A 127 4.92 -30.88 -7.74
C GLN A 127 5.79 -31.90 -8.50
N GLU A 128 5.82 -31.82 -9.82
CA GLU A 128 6.73 -32.61 -10.66
C GLU A 128 8.18 -32.09 -10.65
N GLY A 129 8.46 -30.99 -9.94
CA GLY A 129 9.80 -30.42 -9.80
C GLY A 129 10.26 -29.62 -11.02
N TRP A 130 9.32 -29.13 -11.84
CA TRP A 130 9.63 -28.30 -12.99
C TRP A 130 9.80 -26.84 -12.57
N ILE A 131 10.56 -26.09 -13.35
CA ILE A 131 10.60 -24.63 -13.21
C ILE A 131 9.36 -24.06 -13.88
N VAL A 132 8.59 -23.24 -13.17
CA VAL A 132 7.40 -22.57 -13.71
C VAL A 132 7.67 -21.07 -13.76
N ARG A 133 7.64 -20.50 -14.97
CA ARG A 133 7.81 -19.06 -15.18
C ARG A 133 6.61 -18.50 -15.93
N VAL A 134 6.03 -17.41 -15.44
CA VAL A 134 4.91 -16.72 -16.07
C VAL A 134 5.39 -15.41 -16.70
N HIS A 135 5.11 -15.24 -17.99
CA HIS A 135 5.35 -14.01 -18.73
C HIS A 135 4.03 -13.33 -19.09
N GLN A 136 3.93 -12.02 -18.86
CA GLN A 136 2.89 -11.22 -19.49
C GLN A 136 3.33 -10.84 -20.91
N VAL A 137 2.48 -11.07 -21.91
CA VAL A 137 2.74 -10.66 -23.30
C VAL A 137 2.40 -9.19 -23.45
N ALA A 138 3.27 -8.39 -24.07
CA ALA A 138 2.96 -7.00 -24.36
C ALA A 138 1.81 -6.94 -25.39
N SER A 139 0.75 -6.22 -25.06
CA SER A 139 -0.30 -5.92 -26.03
C SER A 139 0.15 -4.76 -26.93
N SER A 140 -0.02 -4.92 -28.25
CA SER A 140 0.05 -3.77 -29.14
C SER A 140 -1.09 -2.81 -28.77
N ARG A 141 -0.75 -1.54 -28.49
CA ARG A 141 -1.70 -0.51 -28.03
C ARG A 141 -2.79 -0.17 -29.08
N ASP A 142 -2.71 -0.76 -30.27
CA ASP A 142 -3.46 -0.32 -31.45
C ASP A 142 -4.79 -1.04 -31.72
N LYS A 143 -5.20 -2.06 -30.95
CA LYS A 143 -6.50 -2.73 -31.21
C LYS A 143 -7.25 -3.08 -29.92
N GLN A 144 -8.25 -2.27 -29.62
CA GLN A 144 -9.24 -2.38 -28.53
C GLN A 144 -10.18 -3.60 -28.62
N GLN A 145 -9.67 -4.84 -28.77
CA GLN A 145 -10.56 -6.01 -28.79
C GLN A 145 -10.55 -6.84 -27.52
N PHE A 146 -9.44 -6.89 -26.76
CA PHE A 146 -9.38 -7.69 -25.55
C PHE A 146 -8.77 -6.92 -24.38
N VAL A 147 -9.51 -6.85 -23.27
CA VAL A 147 -9.14 -6.02 -22.09
C VAL A 147 -8.12 -6.73 -21.20
N LEU A 148 -8.16 -8.07 -21.17
CA LEU A 148 -7.31 -8.84 -20.27
C LEU A 148 -5.94 -9.10 -20.91
N PRO A 149 -4.85 -9.03 -20.12
CA PRO A 149 -3.52 -9.39 -20.59
C PRO A 149 -3.46 -10.88 -20.91
N VAL A 150 -2.69 -11.22 -21.93
CA VAL A 150 -2.36 -12.60 -22.29
C VAL A 150 -1.08 -13.00 -21.56
N PHE A 151 -1.04 -14.22 -21.05
CA PHE A 151 0.12 -14.77 -20.37
C PHE A 151 0.68 -15.99 -21.09
N VAL A 152 1.99 -16.18 -20.97
CA VAL A 152 2.70 -17.39 -21.39
C VAL A 152 3.28 -18.07 -20.16
N TYR A 153 2.86 -19.29 -19.90
CA TYR A 153 3.48 -20.15 -18.91
C TYR A 153 4.61 -20.92 -19.58
N VAL A 154 5.80 -20.78 -19.03
CA VAL A 154 7.01 -21.48 -19.46
C VAL A 154 7.34 -22.50 -18.38
N MET A 155 6.94 -23.74 -18.60
CA MET A 155 7.26 -24.85 -17.71
C MET A 155 8.46 -25.62 -18.28
N THR A 156 9.58 -25.63 -17.56
CA THR A 156 10.81 -26.32 -18.01
C THR A 156 10.98 -27.63 -17.27
N LYS A 157 11.04 -28.73 -18.02
CA LYS A 157 11.15 -30.09 -17.47
C LYS A 157 12.55 -30.36 -16.93
N PHE A 158 12.63 -30.72 -15.66
CA PHE A 158 13.84 -31.24 -15.03
C PHE A 158 13.65 -32.68 -14.59
N ARG A 159 14.76 -33.37 -14.29
CA ARG A 159 14.68 -34.69 -13.64
C ARG A 159 14.15 -34.49 -12.23
N LYS A 160 13.11 -35.22 -11.87
CA LYS A 160 12.56 -35.25 -10.51
C LYS A 160 13.65 -35.76 -9.56
N ILE A 161 14.08 -34.91 -8.62
CA ILE A 161 15.06 -35.28 -7.59
C ILE A 161 14.27 -35.74 -6.35
N PRO A 162 14.40 -37.02 -5.93
CA PRO A 162 13.75 -37.50 -4.73
C PRO A 162 14.24 -36.73 -3.48
N GLY A 163 13.32 -36.21 -2.67
CA GLY A 163 13.63 -35.65 -1.36
C GLY A 163 13.95 -34.14 -1.28
N SER A 164 14.11 -33.43 -2.40
CA SER A 164 14.03 -31.96 -2.47
C SER A 164 14.17 -31.47 -3.92
N ALA A 165 13.06 -31.16 -4.57
CA ALA A 165 13.08 -30.28 -5.73
C ALA A 165 12.70 -28.88 -5.23
N PRO A 166 13.58 -27.87 -5.30
CA PRO A 166 13.17 -26.50 -5.00
C PRO A 166 12.07 -26.10 -5.98
N GLN A 167 10.92 -25.65 -5.46
CA GLN A 167 9.88 -25.04 -6.29
C GLN A 167 10.43 -23.72 -6.84
N ILE A 168 10.84 -23.71 -8.11
CA ILE A 168 11.32 -22.49 -8.75
C ILE A 168 10.14 -21.89 -9.50
N LEU A 169 9.53 -20.89 -8.87
CA LEU A 169 8.42 -20.13 -9.39
C LEU A 169 8.90 -18.72 -9.74
N GLU A 170 8.64 -18.28 -10.97
CA GLU A 170 9.11 -16.99 -11.47
C GLU A 170 8.02 -16.22 -12.20
N ILE A 171 8.05 -14.89 -12.11
CA ILE A 171 7.19 -13.99 -12.88
C ILE A 171 8.02 -12.91 -13.56
N CYS A 172 7.72 -12.63 -14.83
CA CYS A 172 8.30 -11.53 -15.59
C CYS A 172 7.27 -10.42 -15.74
N GLN A 173 7.60 -9.22 -15.28
CA GLN A 173 6.65 -8.11 -15.23
C GLN A 173 6.51 -7.41 -16.59
N GLU A 174 7.62 -7.26 -17.30
CA GLU A 174 7.74 -6.65 -18.64
C GLU A 174 8.66 -7.52 -19.52
N GLU A 175 8.61 -7.34 -20.84
CA GLU A 175 9.34 -8.21 -21.80
C GLU A 175 10.86 -8.25 -21.58
N GLN A 176 11.44 -7.18 -21.03
CA GLN A 176 12.88 -7.03 -20.82
C GLN A 176 13.31 -7.17 -19.36
N ASP A 177 12.36 -7.36 -18.44
CA ASP A 177 12.67 -7.45 -17.02
C ASP A 177 13.26 -8.83 -16.67
N LYS A 178 14.18 -8.84 -15.70
CA LYS A 178 14.71 -10.09 -15.15
C LYS A 178 13.57 -10.85 -14.44
N PRO A 179 13.47 -12.18 -14.60
CA PRO A 179 12.50 -12.98 -13.87
C PRO A 179 12.65 -12.80 -12.36
N MET A 180 11.55 -12.51 -11.68
CA MET A 180 11.49 -12.38 -10.22
C MET A 180 11.00 -13.69 -9.62
N ARG A 181 11.71 -14.22 -8.61
CA ARG A 181 11.27 -15.41 -7.89
C ARG A 181 10.17 -15.09 -6.90
N VAL A 182 9.19 -15.99 -6.80
CA VAL A 182 8.13 -15.96 -5.79
C VAL A 182 8.21 -17.19 -4.90
N GLN A 183 7.73 -17.09 -3.67
CA GLN A 183 7.95 -18.11 -2.64
C GLN A 183 6.92 -19.22 -2.65
N SER A 184 5.74 -18.98 -3.25
CA SER A 184 4.65 -19.95 -3.26
C SER A 184 3.76 -19.81 -4.50
N VAL A 185 2.96 -20.85 -4.74
CA VAL A 185 1.97 -20.86 -5.83
C VAL A 185 0.92 -19.77 -5.61
N GLU A 186 0.49 -19.56 -4.37
CA GLU A 186 -0.50 -18.55 -4.00
C GLU A 186 0.02 -17.14 -4.32
N GLN A 187 1.30 -16.86 -4.05
CA GLN A 187 1.92 -15.58 -4.40
C GLN A 187 1.99 -15.39 -5.92
N LEU A 188 2.33 -16.43 -6.69
CA LEU A 188 2.35 -16.36 -8.16
C LEU A 188 0.95 -16.07 -8.72
N VAL A 189 -0.05 -16.81 -8.24
CA VAL A 189 -1.46 -16.64 -8.64
C VAL A 189 -1.96 -15.25 -8.28
N ALA A 190 -1.68 -14.75 -7.07
CA ALA A 190 -2.02 -13.40 -6.65
C ALA A 190 -1.35 -12.34 -7.53
N ALA A 191 -0.08 -12.52 -7.90
CA ALA A 191 0.66 -11.59 -8.73
C ALA A 191 0.09 -11.49 -10.16
N VAL A 192 -0.37 -12.60 -10.74
CA VAL A 192 -1.07 -12.61 -12.04
C VAL A 192 -2.46 -11.98 -11.93
N LYS A 193 -3.21 -12.33 -10.88
CA LYS A 193 -4.55 -11.77 -10.61
C LYS A 193 -4.50 -10.25 -10.45
N ASN A 194 -3.51 -9.73 -9.71
CA ASN A 194 -3.32 -8.30 -9.53
C ASN A 194 -3.08 -7.57 -10.86
N ARG A 195 -2.37 -8.19 -11.81
CA ARG A 195 -2.15 -7.63 -13.16
C ARG A 195 -3.42 -7.61 -14.00
N GLN A 196 -4.21 -8.68 -13.95
CA GLN A 196 -5.51 -8.72 -14.62
C GLN A 196 -6.47 -7.66 -14.05
N HIS A 197 -6.55 -7.55 -12.73
CA HIS A 197 -7.34 -6.52 -12.06
C HIS A 197 -6.88 -5.11 -12.45
N TYR A 198 -5.57 -4.87 -12.47
CA TYR A 198 -5.01 -3.59 -12.87
C TYR A 198 -5.34 -3.22 -14.33
N ALA A 199 -5.22 -4.19 -15.26
CA ALA A 199 -5.59 -3.98 -16.66
C ALA A 199 -7.09 -3.69 -16.83
N LEU A 200 -7.95 -4.43 -16.12
CA LEU A 200 -9.39 -4.20 -16.10
C LEU A 200 -9.73 -2.79 -15.59
N LEU A 201 -9.08 -2.38 -14.50
CA LEU A 201 -9.24 -1.06 -13.91
C LEU A 201 -8.84 0.04 -14.89
N CYS A 202 -7.66 -0.05 -15.52
CA CYS A 202 -7.22 0.92 -16.52
C CYS A 202 -8.22 1.01 -17.69
N SER A 203 -8.74 -0.12 -18.15
CA SER A 203 -9.82 -0.15 -19.15
C SER A 203 -11.09 0.53 -18.66
N GLN A 204 -11.54 0.31 -17.43
CA GLN A 204 -12.71 0.98 -16.86
C GLN A 204 -12.50 2.50 -16.79
N LEU A 205 -11.35 2.94 -16.27
CA LEU A 205 -10.96 4.34 -16.17
C LEU A 205 -10.84 5.03 -17.54
N SER A 206 -10.57 4.27 -18.60
CA SER A 206 -10.52 4.79 -19.97
C SER A 206 -11.90 5.02 -20.59
N LYS A 207 -12.91 4.21 -20.23
CA LYS A 207 -14.23 4.23 -20.87
C LYS A 207 -15.16 5.31 -20.31
N SER A 208 -15.15 5.48 -18.99
CA SER A 208 -16.05 6.41 -18.31
C SER A 208 -15.35 7.07 -17.12
N PRO A 209 -15.71 8.34 -16.79
CA PRO A 209 -15.30 8.94 -15.54
C PRO A 209 -15.82 8.09 -14.37
N CYS A 210 -14.93 7.75 -13.44
CA CYS A 210 -15.27 6.96 -12.27
C CYS A 210 -16.04 7.85 -11.27
N ARG A 211 -17.21 7.40 -10.80
CA ARG A 211 -17.96 8.10 -9.76
C ARG A 211 -17.41 7.83 -8.36
N GLU A 212 -16.77 6.68 -8.19
CA GLU A 212 -16.12 6.24 -6.95
C GLU A 212 -14.62 6.50 -7.05
N GLN A 213 -13.99 6.83 -5.93
CA GLN A 213 -12.55 7.01 -5.90
C GLN A 213 -11.85 5.67 -5.98
N VAL A 214 -10.95 5.53 -6.95
CA VAL A 214 -10.11 4.34 -7.10
C VAL A 214 -8.81 4.58 -6.34
N SER A 215 -8.35 3.57 -5.58
CA SER A 215 -7.07 3.58 -4.87
C SER A 215 -6.15 2.46 -5.36
N LEU A 216 -4.87 2.76 -5.54
CA LEU A 216 -3.85 1.83 -6.05
C LEU A 216 -2.53 2.02 -5.31
N ASP A 217 -1.87 0.93 -4.94
CA ASP A 217 -0.52 0.99 -4.42
C ASP A 217 0.50 0.63 -5.50
N LEU A 218 1.49 1.50 -5.68
CA LEU A 218 2.69 1.21 -6.46
C LEU A 218 3.78 0.78 -5.48
N CYS A 219 4.19 -0.49 -5.58
CA CYS A 219 5.23 -1.04 -4.74
C CYS A 219 6.63 -0.74 -5.26
N ASP A 220 7.56 -0.61 -4.33
CA ASP A 220 8.99 -0.59 -4.63
C ASP A 220 9.45 -1.93 -5.20
N LYS A 221 10.31 -1.90 -6.23
CA LYS A 221 10.72 -3.10 -6.98
C LYS A 221 11.56 -4.07 -6.15
N GLU A 222 12.35 -3.55 -5.20
CA GLU A 222 13.30 -4.36 -4.42
C GLU A 222 12.64 -4.92 -3.16
N SER A 223 11.94 -4.06 -2.42
CA SER A 223 11.32 -4.42 -1.14
C SER A 223 9.93 -5.03 -1.30
N GLY A 224 9.25 -4.82 -2.43
CA GLY A 224 7.86 -5.22 -2.65
C GLY A 224 6.83 -4.49 -1.78
N ARG A 225 7.28 -3.53 -0.95
CA ARG A 225 6.41 -2.75 -0.06
C ARG A 225 5.79 -1.58 -0.82
N PRO A 226 4.57 -1.13 -0.46
CA PRO A 226 3.97 0.08 -1.00
C PRO A 226 4.92 1.27 -0.90
N ARG A 227 5.17 1.90 -2.05
CA ARG A 227 5.98 3.10 -2.18
C ARG A 227 5.11 4.32 -2.39
N TYR A 228 4.10 4.21 -3.23
CA TYR A 228 3.10 5.26 -3.44
C TYR A 228 1.70 4.70 -3.31
N THR A 229 0.78 5.47 -2.72
CA THR A 229 -0.66 5.25 -2.89
C THR A 229 -1.21 6.31 -3.82
N LEU A 230 -1.85 5.88 -4.90
CA LEU A 230 -2.47 6.71 -5.92
C LEU A 230 -3.98 6.67 -5.73
N HIS A 231 -4.61 7.84 -5.63
CA HIS A 231 -6.07 7.95 -5.70
C HIS A 231 -6.47 8.67 -6.98
N VAL A 232 -7.29 8.02 -7.81
CA VAL A 232 -7.83 8.62 -9.05
C VAL A 232 -9.13 9.34 -8.72
N VAL A 233 -9.19 10.64 -9.01
CA VAL A 233 -10.33 11.50 -8.74
C VAL A 233 -10.81 12.14 -10.03
N ASP A 234 -11.97 11.71 -10.50
CA ASP A 234 -12.66 12.35 -11.62
C ASP A 234 -13.59 13.44 -11.13
N SER A 235 -13.53 14.61 -11.77
CA SER A 235 -14.33 15.80 -11.43
C SER A 235 -15.28 16.13 -12.58
N PRO A 236 -16.43 15.44 -12.72
CA PRO A 236 -17.34 15.61 -13.85
C PRO A 236 -18.01 16.99 -13.90
N SER A 237 -18.08 17.70 -12.77
CA SER A 237 -18.61 19.06 -12.67
C SER A 237 -17.65 20.13 -13.19
N VAL A 238 -16.36 19.82 -13.27
CA VAL A 238 -15.35 20.73 -13.80
C VAL A 238 -15.46 20.71 -15.32
N LYS A 239 -15.58 21.87 -15.94
CA LYS A 239 -15.39 22.04 -17.39
C LYS A 239 -13.92 22.39 -17.62
N PRO A 240 -13.03 21.40 -17.81
CA PRO A 240 -11.61 21.68 -17.90
C PRO A 240 -11.33 22.55 -19.13
N SER A 241 -10.41 23.50 -18.98
CA SER A 241 -9.76 24.12 -20.14
C SER A 241 -9.05 23.04 -20.97
N ARG A 242 -8.66 23.36 -22.21
CA ARG A 242 -7.92 22.41 -23.07
C ARG A 242 -6.69 21.82 -22.36
N ASP A 243 -6.04 22.60 -21.50
CA ASP A 243 -4.80 22.22 -20.82
C ASP A 243 -5.02 21.52 -19.46
N ASN A 244 -6.24 21.51 -18.91
CA ASN A 244 -6.51 21.00 -17.57
C ASN A 244 -7.24 19.64 -17.57
N ARG A 245 -6.85 18.74 -18.46
CA ARG A 245 -7.53 17.43 -18.58
C ARG A 245 -7.09 16.44 -17.51
N PHE A 246 -5.80 16.45 -17.19
CA PHE A 246 -5.17 15.47 -16.33
C PHE A 246 -4.00 16.09 -15.57
N ALA A 247 -3.86 15.79 -14.28
CA ALA A 247 -2.73 16.22 -13.46
C ALA A 247 -2.42 15.19 -12.37
N ILE A 248 -1.19 15.24 -11.88
CA ILE A 248 -0.73 14.47 -10.73
C ILE A 248 -0.53 15.46 -9.58
N PHE A 249 -1.06 15.15 -8.40
CA PHE A 249 -0.84 15.93 -7.19
C PHE A 249 -0.04 15.12 -6.19
N ILE A 250 1.20 15.53 -5.91
CA ILE A 250 2.03 14.93 -4.88
C ILE A 250 1.64 15.52 -3.53
N ILE A 251 1.14 14.68 -2.63
CA ILE A 251 0.82 15.08 -1.26
C ILE A 251 2.15 15.31 -0.52
N PRO A 252 2.39 16.51 0.04
CA PRO A 252 3.61 16.77 0.79
C PRO A 252 3.77 15.82 1.98
N GLN A 253 4.99 15.36 2.21
CA GLN A 253 5.35 14.56 3.36
C GLN A 253 4.96 15.28 4.65
N GLY A 254 4.24 14.58 5.53
CA GLY A 254 3.74 15.11 6.78
C GLY A 254 2.37 15.77 6.68
N ARG A 255 1.76 15.90 5.50
CA ARG A 255 0.41 16.45 5.34
C ARG A 255 -0.64 15.38 5.04
N GLU A 256 -0.28 14.11 4.95
CA GLU A 256 -1.15 13.02 4.48
C GLU A 256 -2.39 12.82 5.36
N THR A 257 -2.32 13.18 6.63
CA THR A 257 -3.41 13.08 7.61
C THR A 257 -4.35 14.29 7.61
N GLU A 258 -4.00 15.38 6.91
CA GLU A 258 -4.89 16.53 6.79
C GLU A 258 -6.13 16.14 6.00
N TRP A 259 -7.29 16.66 6.41
CA TRP A 259 -8.58 16.32 5.81
C TRP A 259 -8.58 16.42 4.27
N LEU A 260 -7.95 17.47 3.72
CA LEU A 260 -7.86 17.72 2.29
C LEU A 260 -7.17 16.60 1.49
N PHE A 261 -6.25 15.86 2.12
CA PHE A 261 -5.46 14.82 1.47
C PHE A 261 -5.84 13.40 1.94
N GLY A 262 -6.19 13.25 3.22
CA GLY A 262 -6.48 11.98 3.86
C GLY A 262 -7.89 11.44 3.63
N THR A 263 -8.87 12.30 3.29
CA THR A 263 -10.27 11.88 3.08
C THR A 263 -10.68 11.88 1.61
N GLU A 264 -11.69 11.08 1.27
CA GLU A 264 -12.24 11.05 -0.09
C GLU A 264 -12.86 12.40 -0.47
N GLU A 265 -13.63 12.99 0.45
CA GLU A 265 -14.27 14.30 0.29
C GLU A 265 -13.23 15.41 0.11
N GLY A 266 -12.17 15.39 0.91
CA GLY A 266 -11.05 16.32 0.79
C GLY A 266 -10.37 16.23 -0.58
N ARG A 267 -10.08 15.00 -1.04
CA ARG A 267 -9.48 14.78 -2.37
C ARG A 267 -10.39 15.24 -3.51
N LYS A 268 -11.72 15.08 -3.38
CA LYS A 268 -12.71 15.64 -4.34
C LYS A 268 -12.69 17.17 -4.35
N GLN A 269 -12.64 17.80 -3.17
CA GLN A 269 -12.52 19.25 -3.06
C GLN A 269 -11.20 19.77 -3.65
N LEU A 270 -10.10 19.05 -3.41
CA LEU A 270 -8.79 19.36 -3.99
C LEU A 270 -8.83 19.31 -5.52
N ALA A 271 -9.40 18.25 -6.10
CA ALA A 271 -9.53 18.09 -7.55
C ALA A 271 -10.40 19.20 -8.18
N ALA A 272 -11.52 19.54 -7.56
CA ALA A 272 -12.38 20.63 -8.00
C ALA A 272 -11.67 21.99 -7.94
N SER A 273 -10.90 22.24 -6.86
CA SER A 273 -10.16 23.50 -6.68
C SER A 273 -8.97 23.62 -7.63
N ALA A 274 -8.31 22.51 -7.94
CA ALA A 274 -7.22 22.47 -8.93
C ALA A 274 -7.74 22.67 -10.37
N GLY A 275 -9.02 22.40 -10.62
CA GLY A 275 -9.67 22.66 -11.91
C GLY A 275 -9.32 21.66 -13.00
N PHE A 276 -8.93 20.43 -12.64
CA PHE A 276 -8.62 19.36 -13.59
C PHE A 276 -9.78 18.37 -13.74
N GLY A 277 -9.98 17.87 -14.98
CA GLY A 277 -11.00 16.85 -15.24
C GLY A 277 -10.74 15.54 -14.50
N ARG A 278 -9.48 15.09 -14.47
CA ARG A 278 -8.99 13.99 -13.63
C ARG A 278 -7.76 14.45 -12.86
N LEU A 279 -7.74 14.21 -11.55
CA LEU A 279 -6.59 14.43 -10.68
C LEU A 279 -6.17 13.10 -10.04
N VAL A 280 -4.89 12.75 -10.13
CA VAL A 280 -4.33 11.61 -9.39
C VAL A 280 -3.56 12.15 -8.20
N THR A 281 -4.06 11.94 -6.99
CA THR A 281 -3.33 12.32 -5.77
C THR A 281 -2.38 11.19 -5.38
N VAL A 282 -1.14 11.51 -5.03
CA VAL A 282 -0.09 10.55 -4.73
C VAL A 282 0.40 10.78 -3.30
N ALA A 283 0.16 9.80 -2.43
CA ALA A 283 0.70 9.78 -1.08
C ALA A 283 2.06 9.07 -1.06
N LEU A 284 3.02 9.61 -0.31
CA LEU A 284 4.38 9.09 -0.17
C LEU A 284 4.49 8.26 1.11
N HIS A 285 4.83 6.97 1.02
CA HIS A 285 4.95 6.12 2.20
C HIS A 285 6.14 6.48 3.09
N ARG A 286 5.92 6.53 4.42
CA ARG A 286 6.92 6.90 5.45
C ARG A 286 8.18 6.03 5.51
N GLU A 287 8.13 4.79 5.03
CA GLU A 287 9.23 3.81 5.12
C GLU A 287 10.18 3.88 3.90
N GLN A 288 9.94 4.84 3.02
CA GLN A 288 10.59 4.92 1.72
C GLN A 288 11.40 6.22 1.63
N HIS A 289 12.48 6.17 0.86
CA HIS A 289 13.31 7.35 0.61
C HIS A 289 12.95 8.02 -0.71
N TYR A 290 12.91 9.36 -0.70
CA TYR A 290 12.62 10.19 -1.86
C TYR A 290 13.60 11.35 -1.93
N GLU A 291 14.33 11.47 -3.03
CA GLU A 291 15.34 12.52 -3.20
C GLU A 291 14.72 13.90 -3.48
N GLY A 292 13.56 13.94 -4.16
CA GLY A 292 12.87 15.17 -4.49
C GLY A 292 11.84 15.00 -5.61
N MET A 293 11.17 16.10 -5.95
CA MET A 293 10.09 16.12 -6.94
C MET A 293 10.53 15.59 -8.33
N ALA A 294 11.75 15.90 -8.77
CA ALA A 294 12.26 15.44 -10.07
C ALA A 294 12.45 13.91 -10.14
N SER A 295 12.96 13.29 -9.07
CA SER A 295 13.11 11.82 -8.99
C SER A 295 11.73 11.14 -8.96
N ILE A 296 10.79 11.67 -8.17
CA ILE A 296 9.40 11.19 -8.13
C ILE A 296 8.73 11.29 -9.52
N GLN A 297 8.91 12.41 -10.23
CA GLN A 297 8.40 12.57 -11.59
C GLN A 297 8.98 11.53 -12.53
N ALA A 298 10.29 11.31 -12.51
CA ALA A 298 10.95 10.32 -13.36
C ALA A 298 10.44 8.90 -13.08
N GLU A 299 10.22 8.55 -11.81
CA GLU A 299 9.72 7.24 -11.39
C GLU A 299 8.25 7.02 -11.77
N LEU A 300 7.39 8.02 -11.53
CA LEU A 300 5.93 7.88 -11.70
C LEU A 300 5.45 8.11 -13.13
N SER A 301 6.17 8.89 -13.95
CA SER A 301 5.67 9.35 -15.26
C SER A 301 5.16 8.21 -16.15
N GLY A 302 5.85 7.06 -16.19
CA GLY A 302 5.39 5.92 -16.98
C GLY A 302 4.05 5.38 -16.49
N LYS A 303 3.93 5.15 -15.18
CA LYS A 303 2.77 4.48 -14.57
C LYS A 303 1.53 5.37 -14.47
N VAL A 304 1.69 6.66 -14.15
CA VAL A 304 0.55 7.59 -14.07
C VAL A 304 -0.09 7.84 -15.44
N MET A 305 0.68 7.72 -16.53
CA MET A 305 0.15 7.84 -17.89
C MET A 305 -0.75 6.68 -18.29
N GLU A 306 -0.62 5.51 -17.64
CA GLU A 306 -1.56 4.39 -17.81
C GLU A 306 -2.96 4.74 -17.25
N LEU A 307 -3.05 5.74 -16.37
CA LEU A 307 -4.30 6.23 -15.75
C LEU A 307 -4.88 7.47 -16.47
N ALA A 308 -4.17 7.99 -17.48
CA ALA A 308 -4.58 9.18 -18.21
C ALA A 308 -5.90 8.95 -18.98
N PRO A 309 -6.77 9.96 -19.09
CA PRO A 309 -7.98 9.83 -19.90
C PRO A 309 -7.61 9.72 -21.40
N PRO A 310 -8.33 8.92 -22.22
CA PRO A 310 -8.00 8.72 -23.65
C PRO A 310 -8.04 10.00 -24.49
N SER A 311 -8.72 11.01 -23.97
CA SER A 311 -8.90 12.30 -24.60
C SER A 311 -7.70 13.24 -24.41
N LEU A 312 -6.68 12.83 -23.65
CA LEU A 312 -5.44 13.56 -23.48
C LEU A 312 -4.62 13.53 -24.79
N PRO A 313 -4.32 14.68 -25.41
CA PRO A 313 -3.46 14.73 -26.59
C PRO A 313 -2.04 14.25 -26.28
N ALA A 314 -1.42 13.50 -27.20
CA ALA A 314 -0.08 12.94 -27.01
C ALA A 314 1.03 14.00 -26.81
N TRP A 315 0.82 15.24 -27.26
CA TRP A 315 1.77 16.34 -27.11
C TRP A 315 1.61 17.11 -25.79
N GLN A 316 0.53 16.87 -25.04
CA GLN A 316 0.24 17.62 -23.81
C GLN A 316 1.10 17.08 -22.67
N GLN A 317 1.90 17.96 -22.06
CA GLN A 317 2.62 17.63 -20.83
C GLN A 317 1.66 17.59 -19.64
N VAL A 318 1.81 16.55 -18.82
CA VAL A 318 0.98 16.39 -17.63
C VAL A 318 1.68 17.05 -16.43
N PRO A 319 1.06 18.04 -15.79
CA PRO A 319 1.68 18.74 -14.68
C PRO A 319 1.69 17.89 -13.42
N PHE A 320 2.80 17.96 -12.69
CA PHE A 320 2.92 17.51 -11.31
C PHE A 320 2.79 18.72 -10.38
N LEU A 321 1.81 18.65 -9.49
CA LEU A 321 1.43 19.71 -8.57
C LEU A 321 1.78 19.29 -7.14
N SER A 322 2.07 20.25 -6.28
CA SER A 322 2.12 20.05 -4.83
C SER A 322 1.95 21.39 -4.11
N VAL A 323 1.56 21.36 -2.83
CA VAL A 323 1.50 22.59 -2.03
C VAL A 323 2.92 23.11 -1.80
N GLY A 324 3.16 24.38 -2.16
CA GLY A 324 4.50 24.98 -2.01
C GLY A 324 5.52 24.59 -3.10
N GLY A 325 5.17 23.64 -3.98
CA GLY A 325 6.04 23.20 -5.09
C GLY A 325 7.19 22.27 -4.69
N ASP A 326 7.23 21.81 -3.44
CA ASP A 326 8.17 20.79 -2.95
C ASP A 326 7.42 19.53 -2.47
N ILE A 327 8.16 18.53 -2.00
CA ILE A 327 7.59 17.25 -1.54
C ILE A 327 7.30 17.24 -0.03
N GLY A 328 7.35 18.40 0.63
CA GLY A 328 7.34 18.51 2.09
C GLY A 328 8.69 18.17 2.73
N VAL A 329 8.72 18.27 4.06
CA VAL A 329 9.89 17.91 4.87
C VAL A 329 9.42 17.03 6.02
N ARG A 330 9.90 15.78 6.04
CA ARG A 330 9.75 14.82 7.14
C ARG A 330 11.13 14.33 7.56
N THR A 331 11.46 14.47 8.84
CA THR A 331 12.71 13.97 9.42
C THR A 331 12.38 13.00 10.54
N VAL A 332 12.79 11.74 10.40
CA VAL A 332 12.63 10.75 11.48
C VAL A 332 13.65 11.07 12.57
N GLN A 333 13.16 11.30 13.79
CA GLN A 333 13.98 11.51 14.98
C GLN A 333 14.26 10.21 15.71
N HIS A 334 13.25 9.33 15.77
CA HIS A 334 13.34 8.06 16.47
C HIS A 334 12.35 7.04 15.91
N ARG A 335 12.71 5.76 16.00
CA ARG A 335 11.86 4.63 15.62
C ARG A 335 12.14 3.47 16.57
N ASP A 336 11.10 2.86 17.09
CA ASP A 336 11.20 1.70 17.97
C ASP A 336 9.88 0.91 17.98
N THR A 337 9.83 -0.15 18.78
CA THR A 337 8.67 -1.02 18.95
C THR A 337 8.31 -1.16 20.43
N SER A 338 7.05 -0.89 20.75
CA SER A 338 6.50 -1.16 22.08
C SER A 338 5.80 -2.52 22.12
N PRO A 339 5.92 -3.29 23.22
CA PRO A 339 5.11 -4.48 23.44
C PRO A 339 3.59 -4.23 23.43
N LEU A 340 3.15 -3.02 23.77
CA LEU A 340 1.72 -2.66 23.89
C LEU A 340 1.22 -1.76 22.75
N SER A 341 2.10 -0.97 22.11
CA SER A 341 1.72 -0.06 21.02
C SER A 341 2.22 -0.51 19.64
N GLY A 342 3.00 -1.60 19.57
CA GLY A 342 3.63 -2.04 18.33
C GLY A 342 4.70 -1.06 17.83
N GLU A 343 5.00 -1.13 16.53
CA GLU A 343 5.98 -0.24 15.91
C GLU A 343 5.50 1.21 15.89
N TYR A 344 6.37 2.15 16.24
CA TYR A 344 6.09 3.58 16.24
C TYR A 344 7.25 4.41 15.70
N VAL A 345 6.96 5.65 15.34
CA VAL A 345 7.95 6.62 14.85
C VAL A 345 7.70 7.99 15.47
N VAL A 346 8.80 8.65 15.86
CA VAL A 346 8.82 10.07 16.18
C VAL A 346 9.43 10.81 15.00
N GLU A 347 8.68 11.75 14.43
CA GLU A 347 9.10 12.49 13.24
C GLU A 347 8.84 13.99 13.39
N ASP A 348 9.75 14.80 12.84
CA ASP A 348 9.55 16.24 12.69
C ASP A 348 9.06 16.53 11.27
N VAL A 349 7.96 17.27 11.19
CA VAL A 349 7.35 17.69 9.93
C VAL A 349 7.26 19.20 9.84
N LYS A 350 7.46 19.73 8.63
CA LYS A 350 7.27 21.16 8.36
C LYS A 350 5.80 21.41 8.05
N GLY A 351 5.16 22.26 8.85
CA GLY A 351 3.80 22.74 8.59
C GLY A 351 3.79 24.00 7.72
N ASP A 352 2.71 24.78 7.82
CA ASP A 352 2.60 26.03 7.08
C ASP A 352 3.62 27.08 7.56
N GLY A 353 4.20 27.81 6.61
CA GLY A 353 5.19 28.86 6.88
C GLY A 353 6.54 28.32 7.38
N THR A 354 6.96 28.76 8.58
CA THR A 354 8.23 28.37 9.23
C THR A 354 8.02 27.50 10.46
N CYS A 355 6.79 27.00 10.68
CA CYS A 355 6.45 26.17 11.83
C CYS A 355 6.87 24.72 11.59
N TYR A 356 7.46 24.11 12.62
CA TYR A 356 7.78 22.68 12.65
C TYR A 356 7.00 22.02 13.78
N PHE A 357 6.62 20.77 13.58
CA PHE A 357 5.88 19.96 14.53
C PHE A 357 6.57 18.63 14.71
N ARG A 358 6.69 18.18 15.96
CA ARG A 358 7.10 16.84 16.32
C ARG A 358 5.87 15.98 16.51
N ARG A 359 5.86 14.80 15.87
CA ARG A 359 4.73 13.86 15.89
C ARG A 359 5.14 12.50 16.37
N LEU A 360 4.25 11.86 17.12
CA LEU A 360 4.27 10.45 17.43
C LEU A 360 3.22 9.75 16.56
N ILE A 361 3.64 8.73 15.81
CA ILE A 361 2.77 7.94 14.94
C ILE A 361 2.96 6.45 15.27
N PHE A 362 1.87 5.72 15.48
CA PHE A 362 1.89 4.26 15.51
C PHE A 362 1.75 3.71 14.09
N LEU A 363 2.64 2.79 13.69
CA LEU A 363 2.68 2.31 12.30
C LEU A 363 1.56 1.32 11.98
N HIS A 364 0.90 0.75 12.98
CA HIS A 364 -0.33 -0.01 12.78
C HIS A 364 -1.52 0.90 12.43
N ASN A 365 -1.46 2.20 12.75
CA ASN A 365 -2.48 3.20 12.43
C ASN A 365 -1.86 4.49 11.87
N ARG A 366 -1.26 4.34 10.68
CA ARG A 366 -0.45 5.38 10.01
C ARG A 366 -1.19 6.67 9.69
N ASN A 367 -2.52 6.65 9.70
CA ASN A 367 -3.37 7.78 9.34
C ASN A 367 -3.75 8.65 10.55
N VAL A 368 -3.39 8.23 11.76
CA VAL A 368 -3.68 8.96 13.00
C VAL A 368 -2.38 9.49 13.61
N VAL A 369 -2.36 10.79 13.89
CA VAL A 369 -1.31 11.41 14.68
C VAL A 369 -1.65 11.20 16.15
N GLN A 370 -0.84 10.41 16.85
CA GLN A 370 -1.10 10.05 18.26
C GLN A 370 -0.79 11.22 19.20
N SER A 371 0.29 11.95 18.91
CA SER A 371 0.61 13.18 19.63
C SER A 371 1.35 14.14 18.72
N GLU A 372 1.11 15.43 18.90
CA GLU A 372 1.74 16.51 18.15
C GLU A 372 2.16 17.64 19.07
N ALA A 373 3.39 18.12 18.91
CA ALA A 373 3.92 19.25 19.65
C ALA A 373 4.61 20.22 18.70
N ARG A 374 4.40 21.53 18.90
CA ARG A 374 5.06 22.56 18.10
C ARG A 374 6.50 22.68 18.54
N LEU A 375 7.41 22.83 17.58
CA LEU A 375 8.81 23.13 17.84
C LEU A 375 9.01 24.66 17.83
N LEU A 376 9.82 25.15 18.76
CA LEU A 376 10.21 26.57 18.81
C LEU A 376 10.95 26.96 17.54
N ALA A 377 10.94 28.24 17.13
CA ALA A 377 11.74 28.64 15.97
C ALA A 377 13.25 28.47 16.28
N PRO A 378 14.11 28.14 15.29
CA PRO A 378 15.55 28.09 15.49
C PRO A 378 16.05 29.45 15.99
N THR A 379 16.72 29.48 17.14
CA THR A 379 17.30 30.71 17.66
C THR A 379 18.55 31.05 16.82
N PRO A 380 18.64 32.23 16.19
CA PRO A 380 19.88 32.61 15.51
C PRO A 380 21.00 32.76 16.55
N LEU A 381 22.14 32.12 16.30
CA LEU A 381 23.31 32.17 17.17
C LEU A 381 23.68 33.62 17.55
N PRO A 382 23.94 33.93 18.84
CA PRO A 382 24.35 35.27 19.25
C PRO A 382 25.76 35.53 18.71
N GLY A 383 25.87 36.33 17.65
CA GLY A 383 27.17 36.74 17.09
C GLY A 383 27.17 37.23 15.65
N GLN A 384 26.17 36.88 14.82
CA GLN A 384 26.11 37.38 13.44
C GLN A 384 25.43 38.75 13.36
N LYS A 385 26.20 39.81 13.65
CA LYS A 385 25.82 41.18 13.25
C LYS A 385 25.55 41.20 11.75
N LYS A 386 24.30 41.49 11.35
CA LYS A 386 23.88 41.75 9.97
C LYS A 386 24.81 42.78 9.31
N ARG A 387 25.74 42.33 8.46
CA ARG A 387 26.34 43.17 7.42
C ARG A 387 25.34 43.26 6.27
N ARG A 388 24.83 44.47 6.07
CA ARG A 388 23.77 44.81 5.13
C ARG A 388 24.35 44.91 3.70
N LYS A 389 24.56 43.78 3.02
CA LYS A 389 24.62 43.64 1.54
C LYS A 389 24.95 42.19 1.18
N ASP A 390 23.91 41.40 0.91
CA ASP A 390 23.81 40.49 -0.24
C ASP A 390 22.61 39.53 -0.05
N LYS A 391 21.57 39.76 -0.85
CA LYS A 391 20.40 38.88 -0.99
C LYS A 391 20.78 37.72 -1.91
N LYS A 392 21.13 36.55 -1.34
CA LYS A 392 20.88 35.18 -1.86
C LYS A 392 21.89 34.19 -1.23
N LYS A 393 21.60 33.74 -0.02
CA LYS A 393 21.93 32.38 0.44
C LYS A 393 21.11 32.13 1.70
N LEU A 394 20.11 31.26 1.57
CA LEU A 394 19.31 30.78 2.70
C LEU A 394 20.28 29.95 3.56
N SER A 395 20.66 30.45 4.72
CA SER A 395 21.44 29.68 5.69
C SER A 395 20.60 28.45 6.09
N THR A 396 21.17 27.26 5.99
CA THR A 396 20.65 26.03 6.58
C THR A 396 20.64 26.20 8.10
N ALA A 397 19.56 26.78 8.64
CA ALA A 397 19.30 26.75 10.07
C ALA A 397 19.09 25.29 10.48
N GLU A 398 19.75 24.85 11.56
CA GLU A 398 19.45 23.54 12.14
C GLU A 398 17.96 23.45 12.48
N PRO A 399 17.32 22.28 12.27
CA PRO A 399 15.94 22.08 12.66
C PRO A 399 15.81 22.35 14.17
N PRO A 400 14.74 23.05 14.59
CA PRO A 400 14.59 23.39 15.99
C PRO A 400 14.37 22.16 16.86
N ALA A 401 15.14 22.04 17.94
CA ALA A 401 15.13 20.84 18.79
C ALA A 401 14.13 20.92 19.96
N ALA A 402 13.75 22.13 20.39
CA ALA A 402 12.99 22.33 21.62
C ALA A 402 11.47 22.42 21.37
N ILE A 403 10.70 21.72 22.20
CA ILE A 403 9.24 21.78 22.22
C ILE A 403 8.75 23.11 22.80
N ASP A 404 7.76 23.72 22.14
CA ASP A 404 7.00 24.85 22.64
C ASP A 404 5.90 24.38 23.60
N LYS A 405 6.23 24.38 24.89
CA LYS A 405 5.31 23.95 25.97
C LYS A 405 4.10 24.88 26.15
N SER A 406 4.14 26.09 25.58
CA SER A 406 3.05 27.07 25.70
C SER A 406 1.93 26.87 24.68
N TYR A 407 2.06 25.88 23.79
CA TYR A 407 1.15 25.68 22.68
C TYR A 407 0.60 24.25 22.63
N LEU A 408 -0.72 24.13 22.74
CA LEU A 408 -1.45 22.89 22.46
C LEU A 408 -1.79 22.82 20.96
N CYS A 409 -1.26 21.81 20.27
CA CYS A 409 -1.54 21.59 18.84
C CYS A 409 -2.96 21.04 18.64
N CYS A 410 -3.37 20.10 19.48
CA CYS A 410 -4.66 19.43 19.38
C CYS A 410 -5.81 20.31 19.86
N GLU A 411 -6.86 20.48 19.04
CA GLU A 411 -8.07 21.22 19.42
C GLU A 411 -8.83 20.55 20.57
N HIS A 412 -8.85 19.22 20.64
CA HIS A 412 -9.51 18.50 21.73
C HIS A 412 -8.80 18.74 23.08
N HIS A 413 -7.45 18.82 23.11
CA HIS A 413 -6.72 19.19 24.33
C HIS A 413 -7.11 20.60 24.82
N LYS A 414 -7.31 21.56 23.91
CA LYS A 414 -7.80 22.90 24.28
C LYS A 414 -9.19 22.84 24.91
N ALA A 415 -10.08 22.02 24.34
CA ALA A 415 -11.43 21.82 24.87
C ALA A 415 -11.41 21.15 26.27
N MET A 416 -10.54 20.15 26.47
CA MET A 416 -10.36 19.48 27.77
C MET A 416 -9.88 20.46 28.84
N VAL A 417 -8.86 21.27 28.53
CA VAL A 417 -8.35 22.31 29.44
C VAL A 417 -9.41 23.37 29.72
N ALA A 418 -10.23 23.77 28.73
CA ALA A 418 -11.32 24.71 28.94
C ALA A 418 -12.36 24.21 29.96
N GLY A 419 -12.53 22.89 30.09
CA GLY A 419 -13.40 22.27 31.09
C GLY A 419 -13.01 22.60 32.53
N LEU A 420 -11.74 22.91 32.81
CA LEU A 420 -11.30 23.35 34.14
C LEU A 420 -11.94 24.67 34.58
N CYS A 421 -12.48 25.47 33.65
CA CYS A 421 -13.22 26.69 33.98
C CYS A 421 -14.58 26.42 34.62
N LEU A 422 -15.06 25.17 34.65
CA LEU A 422 -16.33 24.78 35.25
C LEU A 422 -16.22 24.48 36.75
N LEU A 423 -15.00 24.43 37.31
CA LEU A 423 -14.77 24.16 38.72
C LEU A 423 -15.33 25.30 39.60
N GLY A 424 -15.98 24.93 40.69
CA GLY A 424 -16.63 25.87 41.62
C GLY A 424 -15.63 26.77 42.35
N GLY A 425 -15.76 28.09 42.20
CA GLY A 425 -14.97 29.08 42.94
C GLY A 425 -15.19 30.52 42.45
N PRO A 426 -14.94 31.58 43.26
CA PRO A 426 -15.20 32.97 42.89
C PRO A 426 -14.15 33.56 41.90
N ASN A 427 -13.77 32.80 40.87
CA ASN A 427 -12.49 32.79 40.14
C ASN A 427 -11.40 32.07 40.93
N PRO A 428 -10.78 31.04 40.31
CA PRO A 428 -9.37 31.21 40.04
C PRO A 428 -8.87 30.61 38.72
N LEU A 429 -8.07 31.45 38.07
CA LEU A 429 -7.15 31.22 36.96
C LEU A 429 -5.74 30.89 37.55
N PRO A 430 -4.65 30.81 36.76
CA PRO A 430 -3.35 30.28 37.18
C PRO A 430 -2.91 30.68 38.59
N GLY A 431 -2.64 29.68 39.44
CA GLY A 431 -2.08 29.88 40.78
C GLY A 431 -2.90 29.34 41.96
N THR A 432 -4.05 28.70 41.72
CA THR A 432 -4.73 27.94 42.78
C THR A 432 -4.34 26.46 42.81
N PRO A 433 -4.31 25.85 44.00
CA PRO A 433 -4.10 24.40 44.12
C PRO A 433 -5.13 23.65 43.30
N LEU A 434 -4.66 22.75 42.44
CA LEU A 434 -5.49 21.98 41.54
C LEU A 434 -4.92 20.56 41.44
N ALA A 435 -5.69 19.54 41.82
CA ALA A 435 -5.30 18.14 41.65
C ALA A 435 -5.97 17.58 40.39
N VAL A 436 -5.17 17.28 39.36
CA VAL A 436 -5.66 16.74 38.08
C VAL A 436 -5.12 15.33 37.87
N LEU A 437 -6.02 14.40 37.56
CA LEU A 437 -5.65 13.07 37.07
C LEU A 437 -5.84 13.01 35.55
N VAL A 438 -4.79 12.66 34.81
CA VAL A 438 -4.86 12.42 33.37
C VAL A 438 -4.63 10.94 33.12
N VAL A 439 -5.57 10.26 32.46
CA VAL A 439 -5.37 8.88 32.00
C VAL A 439 -5.05 8.92 30.51
N GLY A 440 -3.89 8.40 30.13
CA GLY A 440 -3.29 8.54 28.80
C GLY A 440 -2.24 9.66 28.79
N LEU A 441 -0.97 9.30 28.57
CA LEU A 441 0.13 10.27 28.47
C LEU A 441 0.35 10.71 27.02
N GLY A 442 0.39 9.75 26.09
CA GLY A 442 0.85 10.00 24.72
C GLY A 442 2.22 10.68 24.70
N GLY A 443 2.36 11.78 23.97
CA GLY A 443 3.55 12.65 23.97
C GLY A 443 3.63 13.61 25.16
N GLY A 444 2.67 13.60 26.08
CA GLY A 444 2.67 14.37 27.31
C GLY A 444 2.28 15.85 27.17
N SER A 445 1.80 16.30 26.02
CA SER A 445 1.45 17.72 25.78
C SER A 445 0.37 18.26 26.72
N LEU A 446 -0.71 17.50 26.92
CA LEU A 446 -1.82 17.88 27.80
C LEU A 446 -1.37 18.05 29.27
N PRO A 447 -0.79 17.02 29.94
CA PRO A 447 -0.36 17.16 31.32
C PRO A 447 0.75 18.21 31.47
N LEU A 448 1.68 18.32 30.51
CA LEU A 448 2.74 19.33 30.54
C LEU A 448 2.17 20.76 30.48
N PHE A 449 1.19 21.01 29.61
CA PHE A 449 0.51 22.30 29.54
C PHE A 449 -0.20 22.64 30.85
N ILE A 450 -0.91 21.68 31.45
CA ILE A 450 -1.59 21.88 32.73
C ILE A 450 -0.57 22.24 33.82
N HIS A 451 0.53 21.51 33.91
CA HIS A 451 1.57 21.74 34.90
C HIS A 451 2.29 23.08 34.79
N ASP A 452 2.58 23.52 33.56
CA ASP A 452 3.32 24.75 33.29
C ASP A 452 2.41 25.99 33.37
N TYR A 453 1.17 25.90 32.87
CA TYR A 453 0.23 27.03 32.86
C TYR A 453 -0.46 27.21 34.21
N PHE A 454 -0.83 26.13 34.91
CA PHE A 454 -1.42 26.18 36.25
C PHE A 454 -0.32 25.89 37.28
N SER A 455 0.38 26.95 37.73
CA SER A 455 1.62 26.85 38.52
C SER A 455 1.50 26.14 39.87
N GLN A 456 0.28 25.95 40.39
CA GLN A 456 -0.01 25.22 41.63
C GLN A 456 -0.76 23.90 41.37
N ALA A 457 -0.87 23.47 40.12
CA ALA A 457 -1.47 22.18 39.79
C ALA A 457 -0.52 21.04 40.17
N HIS A 458 -1.07 20.00 40.80
CA HIS A 458 -0.48 18.68 40.94
C HIS A 458 -1.15 17.76 39.92
N VAL A 459 -0.35 17.28 38.97
CA VAL A 459 -0.81 16.42 37.88
C VAL A 459 -0.30 15.01 38.13
N ALA A 460 -1.23 14.07 38.29
CA ALA A 460 -0.94 12.64 38.22
C ALA A 460 -1.33 12.16 36.83
N VAL A 461 -0.44 11.40 36.18
CA VAL A 461 -0.70 10.79 34.88
C VAL A 461 -0.65 9.28 35.02
N VAL A 462 -1.60 8.58 34.39
CA VAL A 462 -1.61 7.13 34.29
C VAL A 462 -1.38 6.75 32.84
N GLU A 463 -0.31 6.01 32.59
CA GLU A 463 0.05 5.54 31.25
C GLU A 463 0.21 4.03 31.28
N ILE A 464 -0.43 3.33 30.34
CA ILE A 464 -0.38 1.87 30.29
C ILE A 464 0.94 1.37 29.70
N ASP A 465 1.53 2.14 28.78
CA ASP A 465 2.72 1.78 28.04
C ASP A 465 3.98 2.52 28.54
N PRO A 466 4.92 1.83 29.22
CA PRO A 466 6.15 2.47 29.69
C PRO A 466 6.98 3.08 28.55
N SER A 467 6.86 2.56 27.32
CA SER A 467 7.55 3.10 26.15
C SER A 467 7.05 4.51 25.81
N MET A 468 5.77 4.81 26.06
CA MET A 468 5.22 6.15 25.79
C MET A 468 5.75 7.18 26.80
N LEU A 469 6.00 6.78 28.04
CA LEU A 469 6.70 7.62 29.02
C LEU A 469 8.13 7.94 28.59
N GLU A 470 8.87 6.94 28.10
CA GLU A 470 10.21 7.15 27.55
C GLU A 470 10.15 8.09 26.33
N VAL A 471 9.21 7.88 25.42
CA VAL A 471 9.03 8.72 24.24
C VAL A 471 8.73 10.17 24.62
N ALA A 472 7.77 10.40 25.52
CA ALA A 472 7.40 11.73 25.99
C ALA A 472 8.60 12.45 26.62
N THR A 473 9.38 11.72 27.43
CA THR A 473 10.53 12.28 28.15
C THR A 473 11.69 12.61 27.21
N CYS A 474 12.08 11.67 26.35
CA CYS A 474 13.24 11.80 25.48
C CYS A 474 13.00 12.73 24.30
N TRP A 475 11.77 12.76 23.75
CA TRP A 475 11.50 13.42 22.47
C TRP A 475 10.49 14.56 22.54
N PHE A 476 9.61 14.59 23.54
CA PHE A 476 8.58 15.64 23.69
C PHE A 476 8.85 16.59 24.88
N GLY A 477 10.02 16.49 25.53
CA GLY A 477 10.41 17.41 26.61
C GLY A 477 9.54 17.31 27.86
N PHE A 478 8.83 16.19 28.02
CA PHE A 478 8.09 15.85 29.22
C PHE A 478 9.06 15.58 30.38
N SER A 479 8.68 15.96 31.60
CA SER A 479 9.51 15.75 32.79
C SER A 479 8.63 15.57 34.02
N GLN A 480 9.00 14.60 34.85
CA GLN A 480 8.40 14.40 36.17
C GLN A 480 9.01 15.36 37.21
N GLY A 481 8.31 15.58 38.31
CA GLY A 481 8.75 16.39 39.44
C GLY A 481 7.74 16.36 40.59
N ASP A 482 7.92 17.20 41.60
CA ASP A 482 7.08 17.21 42.80
C ASP A 482 5.58 17.44 42.51
N ARG A 483 5.30 18.16 41.41
CA ARG A 483 3.94 18.48 40.92
C ARG A 483 3.49 17.65 39.71
N MET A 484 4.32 16.75 39.19
CA MET A 484 4.04 15.95 38.00
C MET A 484 4.55 14.53 38.20
N GLN A 485 3.64 13.58 38.41
CA GLN A 485 3.98 12.18 38.61
C GLN A 485 3.33 11.30 37.57
N VAL A 486 4.07 10.31 37.05
CA VAL A 486 3.53 9.31 36.13
C VAL A 486 3.49 7.94 36.79
N HIS A 487 2.36 7.28 36.69
CA HIS A 487 2.13 5.91 37.15
C HIS A 487 1.98 5.02 35.92
N VAL A 488 2.95 4.11 35.71
CA VAL A 488 2.85 3.09 34.66
C VAL A 488 1.90 2.00 35.13
N SER A 489 0.67 2.02 34.65
CA SER A 489 -0.41 1.12 35.05
C SER A 489 -1.56 1.17 34.04
N ASP A 490 -2.36 0.10 34.00
CA ASP A 490 -3.68 0.16 33.38
C ASP A 490 -4.56 1.18 34.13
N GLY A 491 -5.25 2.04 33.38
CA GLY A 491 -6.10 3.09 33.94
C GLY A 491 -7.31 2.56 34.71
N LEU A 492 -7.91 1.46 34.26
CA LEU A 492 -9.04 0.82 34.93
C LEU A 492 -8.61 0.24 36.29
N ASP A 493 -7.46 -0.43 36.32
CA ASP A 493 -6.90 -1.02 37.55
C ASP A 493 -6.45 0.05 38.54
N TYR A 494 -5.76 1.08 38.04
CA TYR A 494 -5.30 2.19 38.87
C TYR A 494 -6.47 2.91 39.54
N MET A 495 -7.55 3.17 38.79
CA MET A 495 -8.76 3.78 39.33
C MET A 495 -9.51 2.87 40.29
N ALA A 496 -9.55 1.56 40.02
CA ALA A 496 -10.14 0.60 40.95
C ALA A 496 -9.41 0.58 42.30
N LYS A 497 -8.08 0.66 42.27
CA LYS A 497 -7.25 0.76 43.47
C LYS A 497 -7.54 2.05 44.24
N LEU A 498 -7.52 3.21 43.57
CA LEU A 498 -7.84 4.49 44.22
C LEU A 498 -9.24 4.49 44.82
N ALA A 499 -10.25 4.01 44.10
CA ALA A 499 -11.62 3.97 44.60
C ALA A 499 -11.80 3.04 45.81
N ALA A 500 -11.03 1.94 45.89
CA ALA A 500 -11.07 1.02 47.03
C ALA A 500 -10.49 1.63 48.31
N GLU A 501 -9.52 2.54 48.17
CA GLU A 501 -8.97 3.31 49.29
C GLU A 501 -9.94 4.43 49.75
N ALA A 502 -10.96 4.74 48.92
CA ALA A 502 -12.04 5.71 49.10
C ALA A 502 -11.69 7.22 49.31
N PRO A 503 -10.55 7.79 48.86
CA PRO A 503 -10.30 9.21 49.01
C PRO A 503 -10.81 10.02 47.81
N ALA A 504 -11.59 11.07 48.06
CA ALA A 504 -11.87 12.11 47.08
C ALA A 504 -10.61 12.99 46.95
N GLN A 505 -9.81 12.75 45.89
CA GLN A 505 -8.45 13.32 45.76
C GLN A 505 -8.33 14.37 44.66
N TYR A 506 -9.13 14.28 43.60
CA TYR A 506 -8.93 15.07 42.38
C TYR A 506 -10.03 16.10 42.17
N ASP A 507 -9.63 17.30 41.76
CA ASP A 507 -10.53 18.36 41.32
C ASP A 507 -10.98 18.13 39.87
N ALA A 508 -10.17 17.46 39.05
CA ALA A 508 -10.53 17.09 37.69
C ALA A 508 -9.91 15.76 37.27
N ILE A 509 -10.65 14.99 36.46
CA ILE A 509 -10.19 13.73 35.86
C ILE A 509 -10.38 13.83 34.35
N MET A 510 -9.30 13.63 33.61
CA MET A 510 -9.28 13.71 32.15
C MET A 510 -8.94 12.34 31.55
N PHE A 511 -9.79 11.86 30.65
CA PHE A 511 -9.53 10.65 29.87
C PHE A 511 -9.08 11.04 28.47
N ASP A 512 -7.80 10.81 28.19
CA ASP A 512 -7.15 10.98 26.89
C ASP A 512 -6.60 9.62 26.43
N VAL A 513 -7.48 8.60 26.46
CA VAL A 513 -7.14 7.22 26.13
C VAL A 513 -7.72 6.84 24.77
N ASP A 514 -6.87 6.30 23.89
CA ASP A 514 -7.27 5.72 22.62
C ASP A 514 -7.20 4.18 22.67
N SER A 515 -8.19 3.53 22.10
CA SER A 515 -8.21 2.09 21.85
C SER A 515 -7.37 1.81 20.62
N LYS A 516 -6.39 0.94 20.79
CA LYS A 516 -5.54 0.47 19.68
C LYS A 516 -6.26 -0.55 18.79
N ASP A 517 -7.44 -1.04 19.21
CA ASP A 517 -8.28 -1.92 18.42
C ASP A 517 -9.26 -1.11 17.53
N LEU A 518 -8.96 -1.08 16.24
CA LEU A 518 -9.75 -0.41 15.20
C LEU A 518 -11.08 -1.11 14.88
N MET A 519 -11.30 -2.33 15.36
CA MET A 519 -12.54 -3.08 15.15
C MET A 519 -13.68 -2.58 16.05
N VAL A 520 -13.35 -1.87 17.11
CA VAL A 520 -14.33 -1.33 18.06
C VAL A 520 -14.75 0.05 17.56
N GLY A 521 -16.02 0.20 17.14
CA GLY A 521 -16.56 1.45 16.57
C GLY A 521 -16.52 2.69 17.49
N MET A 522 -16.11 2.53 18.76
CA MET A 522 -15.67 3.59 19.65
C MET A 522 -14.22 3.32 20.04
N SER A 523 -13.27 4.01 19.41
CA SER A 523 -11.86 3.88 19.76
C SER A 523 -11.46 4.81 20.92
N CYS A 524 -12.04 6.01 21.02
CA CYS A 524 -11.61 7.01 22.01
C CYS A 524 -12.81 7.52 22.85
N PRO A 525 -12.99 7.08 24.12
CA PRO A 525 -12.22 6.06 24.85
C PRO A 525 -12.72 4.62 24.61
N PRO A 526 -11.95 3.58 25.04
CA PRO A 526 -12.45 2.20 25.04
C PRO A 526 -13.75 2.06 25.85
N PRO A 527 -14.70 1.18 25.46
CA PRO A 527 -16.02 1.10 26.09
C PRO A 527 -16.00 0.94 27.62
N ALA A 528 -15.01 0.22 28.16
CA ALA A 528 -14.84 0.00 29.60
C ALA A 528 -14.72 1.30 30.41
N PHE A 529 -14.17 2.38 29.82
CA PHE A 529 -14.02 3.68 30.47
C PHE A 529 -15.34 4.47 30.60
N VAL A 530 -16.41 4.03 29.93
CA VAL A 530 -17.74 4.68 29.99
C VAL A 530 -18.81 3.76 30.57
N GLU A 531 -18.44 2.56 31.02
CA GLU A 531 -19.36 1.67 31.69
C GLU A 531 -19.76 2.20 33.07
N LYS A 532 -21.05 2.05 33.40
CA LYS A 532 -21.61 2.56 34.66
C LYS A 532 -20.86 2.12 35.93
N PRO A 533 -20.42 0.85 36.08
CA PRO A 533 -19.64 0.43 37.25
C PRO A 533 -18.28 1.12 37.35
N PHE A 534 -17.63 1.40 36.21
CA PHE A 534 -16.39 2.14 36.19
C PHE A 534 -16.63 3.62 36.54
N LEU A 535 -17.64 4.27 35.93
CA LEU A 535 -17.99 5.66 36.24
C LEU A 535 -18.37 5.87 37.72
N GLN A 536 -18.92 4.86 38.40
CA GLN A 536 -19.15 4.90 39.85
C GLN A 536 -17.84 5.00 40.65
N LYS A 537 -16.77 4.31 40.20
CA LYS A 537 -15.44 4.41 40.82
C LYS A 537 -14.82 5.79 40.57
N VAL A 538 -14.95 6.31 39.34
CA VAL A 538 -14.52 7.67 38.99
C VAL A 538 -15.16 8.70 39.92
N LYS A 539 -16.47 8.58 40.15
CA LYS A 539 -17.19 9.45 41.09
C LYS A 539 -16.64 9.40 42.52
N THR A 540 -16.19 8.25 43.00
CA THR A 540 -15.67 8.08 44.37
C THR A 540 -14.37 8.85 44.60
N ILE A 541 -13.53 9.00 43.56
CA ILE A 541 -12.20 9.62 43.66
C ILE A 541 -12.20 11.12 43.30
N LEU A 542 -13.33 11.62 42.80
CA LEU A 542 -13.56 13.02 42.45
C LEU A 542 -14.04 13.81 43.68
N LYS A 543 -13.51 15.02 43.88
CA LYS A 543 -13.95 15.93 44.95
C LYS A 543 -15.38 16.41 44.71
N PRO A 544 -16.11 16.82 45.76
CA PRO A 544 -17.33 17.60 45.59
C PRO A 544 -17.06 18.82 44.70
N GLU A 545 -17.93 19.09 43.73
CA GLU A 545 -17.82 20.17 42.74
C GLU A 545 -16.69 20.00 41.68
N GLY A 546 -16.04 18.84 41.63
CA GLY A 546 -15.09 18.44 40.59
C GLY A 546 -15.72 17.76 39.37
#